data_AF-A0A2H6NL98-F1
#
_entry.id   AF-A0A2H6NL98-F1
#
_cell.length_a   1.000
_cell.length_b   1.000
_cell.length_c   1.000
_cell.angle_alpha   90.00
_cell.angle_beta   90.00
_cell.angle_gamma   90.00
#
_symmetry.space_group_name_H-M   'P 1'
#
loop_
_entity.id
_entity.type
_entity.pdbx_description
1 polymer ?
#
loop_
_entity_poly.entity_id
_entity_poly.type
_entity_poly.pdbx_seq_one_letter_code
_entity_poly.pdbx_strand_id
1 'polypeptide(L)'
;MFVSLMHHNEYTDPNSKKPIIVAYYNSNKGDVDSLEKKCAIYSSGTHTRRWPMAIFFRILDISSINSFILYNCYGNTNKKITRFNFVKQLAETLVRNEMMRRLH
;
A
#
# COMPACT_ATOMS: atom_id res chain seq x y z
N MET A 1 -9.27 23.11 -12.22
CA MET A 1 -10.37 22.65 -13.11
C MET A 1 -10.51 21.14 -12.94
N PHE A 2 -11.71 20.64 -12.65
CA PHE A 2 -11.98 19.19 -12.58
C PHE A 2 -12.69 18.75 -13.85
N VAL A 3 -12.30 17.60 -14.41
CA VAL A 3 -12.89 17.03 -15.62
C VAL A 3 -13.32 15.61 -15.31
N SER A 4 -14.54 15.23 -15.67
CA SER A 4 -15.07 13.87 -15.47
C SER A 4 -15.89 13.46 -16.67
N LEU A 5 -15.68 12.23 -17.12
CA LEU A 5 -16.48 11.58 -18.17
C LEU A 5 -17.73 10.89 -17.60
N MET A 6 -17.92 10.88 -16.28
CA MET A 6 -19.02 10.19 -15.61
C MET A 6 -20.10 11.15 -15.08
N HIS A 7 -19.74 12.41 -14.83
CA HIS A 7 -20.65 13.42 -14.28
C HIS A 7 -21.01 14.43 -15.37
N HIS A 8 -22.14 14.21 -16.05
CA HIS A 8 -22.63 15.03 -17.16
C HIS A 8 -23.55 16.18 -16.72
N ASN A 9 -24.02 16.15 -15.47
CA ASN A 9 -24.96 17.12 -14.91
C ASN A 9 -24.33 17.86 -13.72
N GLU A 10 -24.65 19.15 -13.59
CA GLU A 10 -24.21 20.01 -12.49
C GLU A 10 -25.02 19.74 -11.23
N TYR A 11 -24.71 18.65 -10.53
CA TYR A 11 -25.33 18.34 -9.24
C TYR A 11 -24.38 18.64 -8.09
N THR A 12 -24.94 19.20 -7.01
CA THR A 12 -24.20 19.56 -5.80
C THR A 12 -24.56 18.59 -4.69
N ASP A 13 -23.55 18.04 -4.00
CA ASP A 13 -23.79 17.15 -2.87
C ASP A 13 -24.49 17.91 -1.73
N PRO A 14 -25.69 17.48 -1.27
CA PRO A 14 -26.44 18.18 -0.23
C PRO A 14 -25.71 18.28 1.11
N ASN A 15 -24.81 17.33 1.41
CA ASN A 15 -24.07 17.30 2.67
C ASN A 15 -22.84 18.22 2.64
N SER A 16 -22.08 18.16 1.54
CA SER A 16 -20.83 18.89 1.40
C SER A 16 -21.01 20.30 0.81
N LYS A 17 -22.15 20.60 0.17
CA LYS A 17 -22.38 21.79 -0.67
C LYS A 17 -21.32 22.00 -1.76
N LYS A 18 -20.61 20.94 -2.15
CA LYS A 18 -19.60 20.96 -3.22
C LYS A 18 -20.17 20.27 -4.47
N PRO A 19 -19.70 20.64 -5.67
CA PRO A 19 -20.04 19.89 -6.88
C PRO A 19 -19.72 18.40 -6.70
N ILE A 20 -20.60 17.50 -7.15
CA ILE A 20 -20.41 16.05 -6.99
C ILE A 20 -19.06 15.60 -7.53
N ILE A 21 -18.61 16.17 -8.65
CA ILE A 21 -17.30 15.86 -9.22
C ILE A 21 -16.14 16.08 -8.23
N VAL A 22 -16.23 17.12 -7.40
CA VAL A 22 -15.24 17.44 -6.36
C VAL A 22 -15.36 16.47 -5.19
N ALA A 23 -16.60 16.14 -4.77
CA ALA A 23 -16.84 15.17 -3.71
C ALA A 23 -16.31 13.78 -4.10
N TYR A 24 -16.65 13.30 -5.29
CA TYR A 24 -16.22 12.02 -5.84
C TYR A 24 -14.70 11.94 -6.05
N TYR A 25 -14.08 13.01 -6.57
CA TYR A 25 -12.63 13.04 -6.69
C TYR A 25 -11.96 12.95 -5.31
N ASN A 26 -12.44 13.71 -4.32
CA ASN A 26 -11.85 13.72 -2.99
C ASN A 26 -12.06 12.40 -2.23
N SER A 27 -13.14 11.66 -2.47
CA SER A 27 -13.34 10.34 -1.84
C SER A 27 -12.31 9.31 -2.31
N ASN A 28 -11.89 9.38 -3.58
CA ASN A 28 -11.00 8.37 -4.17
C ASN A 28 -9.53 8.81 -4.22
N LYS A 29 -9.25 10.12 -4.17
CA LYS A 29 -7.87 10.65 -4.19
C LYS A 29 -7.04 10.13 -3.01
N GLY A 30 -7.67 9.97 -1.85
CA GLY A 30 -6.98 9.64 -0.60
C GLY A 30 -6.35 8.25 -0.56
N ASP A 31 -6.73 7.34 -1.44
CA ASP A 31 -6.29 5.94 -1.38
C ASP A 31 -4.82 5.77 -1.76
N VAL A 32 -4.37 6.48 -2.80
CA VAL A 32 -2.96 6.46 -3.21
C VAL A 32 -2.08 7.10 -2.14
N ASP A 33 -2.47 8.27 -1.62
CA ASP A 33 -1.75 8.94 -0.53
C ASP A 33 -1.70 8.06 0.74
N SER A 34 -2.76 7.31 1.00
CA SER A 34 -2.83 6.37 2.13
C SER A 34 -1.86 5.19 1.95
N LEU A 35 -1.71 4.69 0.73
CA LEU A 35 -0.71 3.67 0.40
C LEU A 35 0.71 4.23 0.55
N GLU A 36 0.98 5.43 0.05
CA GLU A 36 2.30 6.06 0.16
C GLU A 36 2.71 6.29 1.62
N LYS A 37 1.79 6.79 2.45
CA LYS A 37 2.00 6.93 3.90
C LYS A 37 2.31 5.58 4.53
N LYS A 38 1.58 4.53 4.16
CA LYS A 38 1.83 3.16 4.63
C LYS A 38 3.21 2.64 4.20
N CYS A 39 3.66 2.93 2.98
CA CYS A 39 5.03 2.60 2.54
C CYS A 39 6.08 3.37 3.35
N ALA A 40 5.85 4.65 3.63
CA ALA A 40 6.80 5.48 4.35
C ALA A 40 7.02 5.03 5.81
N ILE A 41 5.98 4.56 6.51
CA ILE A 41 6.06 4.12 7.92
C ILE A 41 6.89 2.82 8.08
N TYR A 42 6.80 1.91 7.11
CA TYR A 42 7.52 0.63 7.13
C TYR A 42 8.29 0.46 5.82
N SER A 43 9.18 1.42 5.53
CA SER A 43 10.03 1.41 4.34
C SER A 43 11.23 0.50 4.56
N SER A 44 11.48 -0.40 3.63
CA SER A 44 12.69 -1.24 3.56
C SER A 44 13.88 -0.50 2.94
N GLY A 45 13.63 0.70 2.39
CA GLY A 45 14.63 1.54 1.74
C GLY A 45 15.62 2.15 2.72
N THR A 46 16.91 1.90 2.48
CA THR A 46 18.03 2.62 3.11
C THR A 46 18.57 3.68 2.15
N HIS A 47 19.23 4.71 2.70
CA HIS A 47 19.81 5.78 1.87
C HIS A 47 20.84 5.19 0.88
N THR A 48 20.52 5.21 -0.42
CA THR A 48 21.34 4.63 -1.48
C THR A 48 21.63 5.65 -2.57
N ARG A 49 22.86 5.65 -3.09
CA ARG A 49 23.28 6.46 -4.25
C ARG A 49 23.02 5.76 -5.59
N ARG A 50 22.49 4.53 -5.56
CA ARG A 50 22.22 3.70 -6.75
C ARG A 50 20.72 3.69 -7.03
N TRP A 51 20.29 4.44 -8.04
CA TRP A 51 18.88 4.59 -8.40
C TRP A 51 18.13 3.27 -8.64
N PRO A 52 18.73 2.23 -9.27
CA PRO A 52 18.06 0.93 -9.42
C PRO A 52 17.71 0.27 -8.08
N MET A 53 18.56 0.46 -7.06
CA MET A 53 18.31 -0.08 -5.73
C MET A 53 17.15 0.65 -5.03
N ALA A 54 17.02 1.96 -5.25
CA ALA A 54 15.89 2.72 -4.74
C ALA A 54 14.56 2.19 -5.32
N ILE A 55 14.52 1.90 -6.63
CA ILE A 55 13.35 1.29 -7.28
C ILE A 55 13.06 -0.08 -6.68
N PHE A 56 14.07 -0.92 -6.51
CA PHE A 56 13.91 -2.25 -5.92
C PHE A 56 13.26 -2.20 -4.53
N PHE A 57 13.73 -1.30 -3.65
CA PHE A 57 13.12 -1.12 -2.33
C PHE A 57 11.66 -0.66 -2.41
N ARG A 58 11.31 0.21 -3.36
CA ARG A 58 9.92 0.63 -3.58
C ARG A 58 9.03 -0.52 -4.03
N ILE A 59 9.52 -1.38 -4.93
CA ILE A 59 8.79 -2.57 -5.36
C ILE A 59 8.58 -3.53 -4.19
N LEU A 60 9.59 -3.73 -3.34
CA LEU A 60 9.47 -4.56 -2.14
C LEU A 60 8.41 -4.03 -1.17
N ASP A 61 8.41 -2.73 -0.88
CA ASP A 61 7.44 -2.13 0.04
C ASP A 61 6.00 -2.26 -0.46
N ILE A 62 5.76 -2.00 -1.76
CA ILE A 62 4.45 -2.15 -2.39
C ILE A 62 4.01 -3.63 -2.36
N SER A 63 4.90 -4.55 -2.72
CA SER A 63 4.62 -5.99 -2.74
C SER A 63 4.27 -6.53 -1.35
N SER A 64 4.95 -6.05 -0.32
CA SER A 64 4.69 -6.38 1.08
C SER A 64 3.29 -5.93 1.53
N ILE A 65 2.87 -4.71 1.16
CA ILE A 65 1.52 -4.22 1.46
C ILE A 65 0.46 -5.03 0.71
N ASN A 66 0.66 -5.28 -0.58
CA ASN A 66 -0.28 -6.05 -1.38
C ASN A 66 -0.44 -7.48 -0.82
N SER A 67 0.66 -8.10 -0.41
CA SER A 67 0.65 -9.43 0.22
C SER A 67 -0.13 -9.42 1.54
N PHE A 68 0.01 -8.35 2.34
CA PHE A 68 -0.78 -8.19 3.57
C PHE A 68 -2.27 -7.97 3.29
N ILE A 69 -2.63 -7.22 2.25
CA ILE A 69 -4.04 -7.05 1.83
C ILE A 69 -4.62 -8.40 1.42
N LEU A 70 -3.92 -9.16 0.57
CA LEU A 70 -4.34 -10.51 0.16
C LEU A 70 -4.49 -11.45 1.34
N TYR A 71 -3.55 -11.42 2.28
CA TYR A 71 -3.63 -12.20 3.51
C TYR A 71 -4.88 -11.84 4.34
N ASN A 72 -5.26 -10.57 4.44
CA ASN A 72 -6.47 -10.19 5.17
C ASN A 72 -7.77 -10.50 4.40
N CYS A 73 -7.74 -10.49 3.07
CA CYS A 73 -8.91 -10.81 2.25
C CYS A 73 -9.20 -12.30 2.18
N TYR A 74 -8.16 -13.14 2.11
CA TYR A 74 -8.28 -14.57 1.84
C TYR A 74 -7.72 -15.47 2.95
N GLY A 75 -7.02 -14.90 3.93
CA GLY A 75 -6.51 -15.64 5.07
C GLY A 75 -7.67 -16.16 5.90
N ASN A 76 -7.83 -17.48 5.93
CA ASN A 76 -8.86 -18.17 6.70
C ASN A 76 -8.54 -18.19 8.21
N THR A 77 -8.01 -17.08 8.72
CA THR A 77 -7.48 -16.93 10.07
C THR A 77 -8.32 -15.89 10.81
N ASN A 78 -9.10 -16.33 11.79
CA ASN A 78 -9.80 -15.46 12.76
C ASN A 78 -8.84 -14.60 13.62
N LYS A 79 -7.53 -14.70 13.41
CA LYS A 79 -6.51 -13.92 14.11
C LYS A 79 -6.11 -12.71 13.28
N LYS A 80 -6.49 -11.53 13.74
CA LYS A 80 -5.94 -10.27 13.24
C LYS A 80 -4.46 -10.18 13.65
N ILE A 81 -3.57 -10.24 12.67
CA ILE A 81 -2.14 -10.02 12.82
C ILE A 81 -1.82 -8.57 12.46
N THR A 82 -0.95 -7.94 13.25
CA THR A 82 -0.46 -6.59 12.93
C THR A 82 0.42 -6.63 11.69
N ARG A 83 0.41 -5.57 10.89
CA ARG A 83 1.25 -5.46 9.68
C ARG A 83 2.73 -5.71 9.98
N PHE A 84 3.24 -5.18 11.08
CA PHE A 84 4.62 -5.40 11.50
C PHE A 84 4.95 -6.89 11.67
N ASN A 85 4.10 -7.62 12.41
CA ASN A 85 4.30 -9.05 12.64
C ASN A 85 4.20 -9.85 11.33
N PHE A 86 3.32 -9.45 10.42
CA PHE A 86 3.20 -10.09 9.10
C PHE A 86 4.48 -9.93 8.29
N VAL A 87 5.00 -8.70 8.19
CA VAL A 87 6.23 -8.43 7.43
C VAL A 87 7.43 -9.12 8.08
N LYS A 88 7.50 -9.19 9.41
CA LYS A 88 8.54 -9.94 10.13
C LYS A 88 8.52 -11.43 9.75
N GLN A 89 7.36 -12.08 9.83
CA GLN A 89 7.22 -13.49 9.47
C GLN A 89 7.53 -13.75 7.99
N LEU A 90 7.13 -12.83 7.11
CA LEU A 90 7.44 -12.89 5.68
C LEU A 90 8.96 -12.85 5.47
N ALA A 91 9.65 -11.89 6.09
CA ALA A 91 11.11 -11.76 5.97
C ALA A 91 11.85 -12.99 6.52
N GLU A 92 11.45 -13.49 7.69
CA GLU A 92 12.01 -14.71 8.28
C GLU A 92 11.86 -15.91 7.34
N THR A 93 10.68 -16.05 6.71
CA THR A 93 10.40 -17.16 5.78
C THR A 93 11.26 -17.07 4.51
N LEU A 94 11.42 -15.88 3.95
CA LEU A 94 12.23 -15.66 2.75
C LEU A 94 13.72 -15.92 2.99
N VAL A 95 14.22 -15.56 4.17
CA VAL A 95 15.66 -15.63 4.48
C VAL A 95 16.06 -17.00 5.04
N ARG A 96 15.13 -17.78 5.61
CA ARG A 96 15.38 -19.08 6.24
C ARG A 96 16.20 -20.03 5.36
N ASN A 97 15.82 -20.21 4.10
CA ASN A 97 16.51 -21.16 3.21
C ASN A 97 17.97 -20.74 2.96
N GLU A 98 18.22 -19.45 2.78
CA GLU A 98 19.56 -18.90 2.58
C GLU A 98 20.41 -18.94 3.86
N MET A 99 19.80 -18.77 5.03
CA MET A 99 20.50 -18.95 6.31
C MET A 99 20.97 -20.39 6.47
N MET A 100 20.09 -21.36 6.22
CA MET A 100 20.44 -22.78 6.30
C MET A 100 21.54 -23.15 5.30
N ARG A 101 21.52 -22.58 4.09
CA ARG A 101 22.57 -22.79 3.09
C ARG A 101 23.95 -22.29 3.53
N ARG A 102 24.00 -21.21 4.33
CA ARG A 102 25.27 -20.61 4.81
C ARG A 102 25.81 -21.24 6.09
N LEU A 103 25.04 -22.11 6.74
CA LEU A 103 25.44 -22.84 7.95
C LEU A 103 26.24 -24.12 7.62
N HIS A 104 26.19 -24.59 6.38
CA HIS A 104 27.04 -25.64 5.83
C HIS A 104 28.22 -25.04 5.06
#